data_AF-A0A3L8SV21-F1
#
_entry.id   AF-A0A3L8SV21-F1
#
_cell.length_a   1.000
_cell.length_b   1.000
_cell.length_c   1.000
_cell.angle_alpha   90.00
_cell.angle_beta   90.00
_cell.angle_gamma   90.00
#
_symmetry.space_group_name_H-M   'P 1'
#
loop_
_entity.id
_entity.type
_entity.pdbx_description
1 polymer ?
#
loop_
_entity_poly.entity_id
_entity_poly.type
_entity_poly.pdbx_seq_one_letter_code
_entity_poly.pdbx_strand_id
1 'polypeptide(L)'
;MYVKENWIDPLLRWQPKVQQLIEKLTDKLSNRTTTVKTSRVTQPKEFNLTVPKPRAIPPPTPAPLPVLPKRQPVPPSIYKPPKERKQLEEIKTKNIQKAKDLLLEANIKQFRCATIKLEKREIDNIPIKLNTAAILREGALYQRKLEEELKRVENLQQGAGDPSEFLEWQKQMRGKDLEEQLAEIECRRLQGKLSYEEAVLAHQSVIQENKKKADLLREEKTELMHLYAEKRLQEQKEMKELVEQVMEGHKNVKQVKAKIQEYKQQIVQQVCEESEELLRQALAEKEDKNRKRYELIQQIRALESAPSIRHKFVDLTETGGHGLFGEMSIVELRERLALLKEAQKAAEEEKRDQIIHEKQAKEQLILDKLDQISQFRAELGRAAALKQEEKKKSQPGERPMKDERILNLQKKIIEKTMERKKQAGLLKISPQKTRMVSSKDSFQWNHWKELEESRERQFRILQHGFMDREAAQQRELIAAARSGAKACVLRSDLR
;
A
#
# COMPACT_ATOMS: atom_id res chain seq x y z
N MET A 1 -13.22 -34.97 -46.02
CA MET A 1 -12.16 -35.62 -45.23
C MET A 1 -12.26 -35.12 -43.80
N TYR A 2 -11.48 -34.13 -43.36
CA TYR A 2 -11.29 -33.69 -41.97
C TYR A 2 -12.45 -33.88 -40.95
N VAL A 3 -13.69 -33.44 -41.26
CA VAL A 3 -14.83 -33.56 -40.33
C VAL A 3 -15.30 -35.00 -40.13
N LYS A 4 -15.18 -35.87 -41.15
CA LYS A 4 -15.41 -37.31 -40.97
C LYS A 4 -14.33 -37.88 -40.03
N GLU A 5 -13.08 -37.76 -40.44
CA GLU A 5 -11.93 -38.41 -39.79
C GLU A 5 -11.71 -37.98 -38.33
N ASN A 6 -11.92 -36.69 -38.02
CA ASN A 6 -11.60 -36.13 -36.70
C ASN A 6 -12.80 -35.92 -35.77
N TRP A 7 -14.04 -35.96 -36.28
CA TRP A 7 -15.24 -35.73 -35.46
C TRP A 7 -16.23 -36.89 -35.54
N ILE A 8 -16.63 -37.31 -36.75
CA ILE A 8 -17.66 -38.36 -36.91
C ILE A 8 -17.09 -39.74 -36.61
N ASP A 9 -15.97 -40.12 -37.21
CA ASP A 9 -15.39 -41.46 -37.08
C ASP A 9 -14.94 -41.78 -35.63
N PRO A 10 -14.39 -40.82 -34.85
CA PRO A 10 -14.17 -41.03 -33.42
C PRO A 10 -15.47 -41.24 -32.62
N LEU A 11 -16.55 -40.50 -32.93
CA LEU A 11 -17.85 -40.68 -32.26
C LEU A 11 -18.47 -42.04 -32.61
N LEU A 12 -18.45 -42.45 -33.88
CA LEU A 12 -18.86 -43.78 -34.33
C LEU A 12 -18.03 -44.89 -33.65
N ARG A 13 -16.73 -44.68 -33.44
CA ARG A 13 -15.86 -45.62 -32.70
C ARG A 13 -16.24 -45.76 -31.22
N TRP A 14 -16.88 -44.76 -30.62
CA TRP A 14 -17.43 -44.86 -29.26
C TRP A 14 -18.88 -45.37 -29.21
N GLN A 15 -19.66 -45.23 -30.29
CA GLN A 15 -21.06 -45.69 -30.38
C GLN A 15 -21.30 -47.10 -29.83
N PRO A 16 -20.58 -48.18 -30.22
CA PRO A 16 -20.85 -49.52 -29.69
C PRO A 16 -20.55 -49.66 -28.19
N LYS A 17 -19.61 -48.88 -27.63
CA LYS A 17 -19.37 -48.84 -26.17
C LYS A 17 -20.48 -48.10 -25.44
N VAL A 18 -21.04 -47.04 -26.04
CA VAL A 18 -22.19 -46.31 -25.49
C VAL A 18 -23.46 -47.17 -25.55
N GLN A 19 -23.69 -47.89 -26.66
CA GLN A 19 -24.79 -48.85 -26.78
C GLN A 19 -24.69 -49.97 -25.72
N GLN A 20 -23.53 -50.60 -25.56
CA GLN A 20 -23.31 -51.57 -24.47
C GLN A 20 -23.48 -50.98 -23.06
N LEU A 21 -23.25 -49.67 -22.87
CA LEU A 21 -23.50 -49.01 -21.59
C LEU A 21 -25.00 -48.78 -21.37
N ILE A 22 -25.73 -48.40 -22.43
CA ILE A 22 -27.19 -48.26 -22.43
C ILE A 22 -27.86 -49.61 -22.15
N GLU A 23 -27.47 -50.68 -22.86
CA GLU A 23 -27.96 -52.05 -22.59
C GLU A 23 -27.74 -52.45 -21.12
N LYS A 24 -26.52 -52.26 -20.60
CA LYS A 24 -26.20 -52.54 -19.17
C LYS A 24 -26.91 -51.63 -18.17
N LEU A 25 -27.55 -50.54 -18.61
CA LEU A 25 -28.39 -49.66 -17.78
C LEU A 25 -29.87 -50.00 -17.93
N THR A 26 -30.35 -50.36 -19.12
CA THR A 26 -31.69 -50.90 -19.33
C THR A 26 -31.86 -52.24 -18.64
N ASP A 27 -30.86 -53.13 -18.68
CA ASP A 27 -30.85 -54.39 -17.94
C ASP A 27 -30.89 -54.16 -16.43
N LYS A 28 -30.23 -53.11 -15.93
CA LYS A 28 -30.28 -52.73 -14.51
C LYS A 28 -31.57 -52.03 -14.11
N LEU A 29 -32.36 -51.55 -15.08
CA LEU A 29 -33.68 -50.96 -14.87
C LEU A 29 -34.79 -52.01 -14.97
N SER A 30 -34.72 -52.94 -15.92
CA SER A 30 -35.65 -54.08 -16.05
C SER A 30 -35.49 -55.05 -14.88
N ASN A 31 -34.26 -55.43 -14.55
CA ASN A 31 -33.95 -56.21 -13.34
C ASN A 31 -34.00 -55.38 -12.04
N ARG A 32 -34.58 -54.16 -12.07
CA ARG A 32 -34.88 -53.37 -10.87
C ARG A 32 -36.21 -53.74 -10.22
N THR A 33 -36.89 -54.79 -10.69
CA THR A 33 -37.75 -55.59 -9.82
C THR A 33 -36.95 -55.98 -8.58
N THR A 34 -37.35 -55.47 -7.42
CA THR A 34 -36.67 -55.72 -6.16
C THR A 34 -36.63 -57.23 -5.89
N THR A 35 -35.42 -57.80 -5.87
CA THR A 35 -35.20 -59.15 -5.32
C THR A 35 -35.32 -59.09 -3.80
N VAL A 36 -36.53 -58.81 -3.30
CA VAL A 36 -36.92 -59.08 -1.94
C VAL A 36 -36.62 -60.56 -1.72
N LYS A 37 -35.73 -60.86 -0.76
CA LYS A 37 -35.51 -62.23 -0.31
C LYS A 37 -36.78 -62.68 0.40
N THR A 38 -37.71 -63.26 -0.34
CA THR A 38 -38.83 -63.99 0.24
C THR A 38 -38.24 -65.13 1.06
N SER A 39 -38.32 -65.00 2.39
CA SER A 39 -38.00 -66.08 3.30
C SER A 39 -38.94 -67.24 2.96
N ARG A 40 -38.36 -68.39 2.59
CA ARG A 40 -39.13 -69.58 2.25
C ARG A 40 -39.80 -70.07 3.53
N VAL A 41 -41.08 -69.76 3.70
CA VAL A 41 -41.85 -70.08 4.92
C VAL A 41 -41.77 -71.59 5.17
N THR A 42 -41.30 -71.97 6.34
CA THR A 42 -41.25 -73.36 6.79
C THR A 42 -42.67 -73.84 7.03
N GLN A 43 -43.23 -74.61 6.10
CA GLN A 43 -44.48 -75.32 6.34
C GLN A 43 -44.23 -76.44 7.37
N PRO A 44 -45.10 -76.62 8.38
CA PRO A 44 -45.03 -77.77 9.27
C PRO A 44 -45.15 -79.05 8.46
N LYS A 45 -44.18 -79.97 8.62
CA LYS A 45 -44.30 -81.33 8.08
C LYS A 45 -44.93 -82.20 9.15
N GLU A 46 -46.14 -82.71 8.88
CA GLU A 46 -46.84 -83.61 9.78
C GLU A 46 -46.02 -84.87 10.07
N PHE A 47 -46.15 -85.38 11.30
CA PHE A 47 -45.36 -86.49 11.81
C PHE A 47 -46.18 -87.78 11.77
N ASN A 48 -45.69 -88.78 11.03
CA ASN A 48 -46.34 -90.09 10.91
C ASN A 48 -46.32 -90.82 12.26
N LEU A 49 -47.44 -90.85 12.97
CA LEU A 49 -47.56 -91.44 14.31
C LEU A 49 -47.42 -92.97 14.34
N THR A 50 -47.61 -93.67 13.22
CA THR A 50 -47.76 -95.13 13.17
C THR A 50 -46.98 -95.80 12.03
N VAL A 51 -45.66 -95.64 12.00
CA VAL A 51 -44.76 -96.58 11.31
C VAL A 51 -43.61 -96.98 12.24
N PRO A 52 -43.45 -98.27 12.61
CA PRO A 52 -42.33 -98.71 13.43
C PRO A 52 -41.00 -98.55 12.64
N LYS A 53 -39.97 -98.03 13.31
CA LYS A 53 -38.64 -97.90 12.68
C LYS A 53 -38.11 -99.29 12.27
N PRO A 54 -37.65 -99.49 11.02
CA PRO A 54 -36.95 -100.72 10.65
C PRO A 54 -35.67 -100.86 11.49
N ARG A 55 -35.30 -102.12 11.78
CA ARG A 55 -34.17 -102.45 12.66
C ARG A 55 -32.87 -101.96 12.01
N ALA A 56 -32.05 -101.23 12.76
CA ALA A 56 -30.79 -100.70 12.24
C ALA A 56 -29.81 -101.83 11.89
N ILE A 57 -29.41 -101.89 10.62
CA ILE A 57 -28.28 -102.70 10.16
C ILE A 57 -27.00 -102.00 10.66
N PRO A 58 -26.01 -102.72 11.22
CA PRO A 58 -24.74 -102.11 11.61
C PRO A 58 -24.04 -101.48 10.39
N PRO A 59 -23.37 -100.33 10.55
CA PRO A 59 -22.66 -99.69 9.45
C PRO A 59 -21.52 -100.60 8.94
N PRO A 60 -21.30 -100.69 7.62
CA PRO A 60 -20.18 -101.45 7.08
C PRO A 60 -18.85 -100.83 7.53
N THR A 61 -17.84 -101.68 7.70
CA THR A 61 -16.47 -101.29 8.10
C THR A 61 -15.94 -100.20 7.17
N PRO A 62 -15.39 -99.08 7.70
CA PRO A 62 -15.06 -97.93 6.87
C PRO A 62 -13.92 -98.25 5.88
N ALA A 63 -14.23 -98.24 4.58
CA ALA A 63 -13.23 -98.24 3.54
C ALA A 63 -12.38 -96.95 3.62
N PRO A 64 -11.07 -96.98 3.30
CA PRO A 64 -10.22 -95.79 3.35
C PRO A 64 -10.77 -94.68 2.44
N LEU A 65 -11.05 -93.51 3.02
CA LEU A 65 -11.49 -92.35 2.25
C LEU A 65 -10.36 -91.88 1.31
N PRO A 66 -10.65 -91.53 0.04
CA PRO A 66 -9.63 -91.03 -0.88
C PRO A 66 -8.93 -89.79 -0.33
N VAL A 67 -7.61 -89.87 -0.17
CA VAL A 67 -6.79 -88.75 0.30
C VAL A 67 -6.74 -87.67 -0.77
N LEU A 68 -7.58 -86.64 -0.63
CA LEU A 68 -7.59 -85.50 -1.53
C LEU A 68 -6.20 -84.81 -1.54
N PRO A 69 -5.61 -84.53 -2.71
CA PRO A 69 -4.32 -83.86 -2.79
C PRO A 69 -4.41 -82.45 -2.15
N LYS A 70 -3.37 -82.08 -1.40
CA LYS A 70 -3.30 -80.76 -0.75
C LYS A 70 -3.39 -79.67 -1.82
N ARG A 71 -4.26 -78.67 -1.60
CA ARG A 71 -4.42 -77.54 -2.52
C ARG A 71 -3.09 -76.80 -2.69
N GLN A 72 -2.82 -76.34 -3.91
CA GLN A 72 -1.62 -75.55 -4.21
C GLN A 72 -1.57 -74.28 -3.33
N PRO A 73 -0.38 -73.83 -2.90
CA PRO A 73 -0.25 -72.62 -2.11
C PRO A 73 -0.75 -71.39 -2.87
N VAL A 74 -1.39 -70.47 -2.17
CA VAL A 74 -1.97 -69.26 -2.79
C VAL A 74 -0.84 -68.41 -3.38
N PRO A 75 -0.94 -67.92 -4.65
CA PRO A 75 0.15 -67.20 -5.29
C PRO A 75 0.66 -66.01 -4.46
N PRO A 76 1.98 -65.81 -4.32
CA PRO A 76 2.56 -64.75 -3.48
C PRO A 76 2.29 -63.32 -3.99
N SER A 77 1.61 -63.16 -5.13
CA SER A 77 1.03 -61.90 -5.57
C SER A 77 -0.14 -61.44 -4.69
N ILE A 78 -0.90 -62.34 -4.07
CA ILE A 78 -2.09 -61.99 -3.27
C ILE A 78 -1.74 -61.18 -2.01
N TYR A 79 -0.53 -61.36 -1.49
CA TYR A 79 -0.01 -60.64 -0.31
C TYR A 79 0.76 -59.36 -0.66
N LYS A 80 0.96 -59.05 -1.95
CA LYS A 80 1.62 -57.81 -2.37
C LYS A 80 0.59 -56.69 -2.47
N PRO A 81 0.78 -55.54 -1.80
CA PRO A 81 -0.19 -54.45 -1.84
C PRO A 81 -0.35 -53.90 -3.27
N PRO A 82 -1.58 -53.53 -3.69
CA PRO A 82 -1.84 -52.96 -5.01
C PRO A 82 -1.01 -51.69 -5.27
N LYS A 83 -0.59 -51.48 -6.53
CA LYS A 83 0.29 -50.35 -6.94
C LYS A 83 -0.35 -48.99 -6.64
N GLU A 84 -1.67 -48.95 -6.71
CA GLU A 84 -2.56 -47.84 -6.41
C GLU A 84 -2.39 -47.33 -4.97
N ARG A 85 -2.05 -48.22 -4.01
CA ARG A 85 -1.78 -47.81 -2.62
C ARG A 85 -0.51 -46.96 -2.51
N LYS A 86 0.56 -47.34 -3.20
CA LYS A 86 1.82 -46.58 -3.23
C LYS A 86 1.62 -45.21 -3.91
N GLN A 87 0.83 -45.17 -4.98
CA GLN A 87 0.46 -43.93 -5.65
C GLN A 87 -0.37 -43.00 -4.74
N LEU A 88 -1.31 -43.54 -3.97
CA LEU A 88 -2.06 -42.79 -2.96
C LEU A 88 -1.18 -42.27 -1.82
N GLU A 89 -0.15 -43.01 -1.41
CA GLU A 89 0.83 -42.56 -0.41
C GLU A 89 1.69 -41.41 -0.95
N GLU A 90 2.19 -41.50 -2.19
CA GLU A 90 2.89 -40.39 -2.84
C GLU A 90 2.01 -39.14 -3.00
N ILE A 91 0.73 -39.31 -3.37
CA ILE A 91 -0.21 -38.17 -3.50
C ILE A 91 -0.44 -37.53 -2.12
N LYS A 92 -0.55 -38.32 -1.06
CA LYS A 92 -0.64 -37.80 0.32
C LYS A 92 0.60 -37.02 0.72
N THR A 93 1.82 -37.54 0.50
CA THR A 93 3.04 -36.82 0.90
C THR A 93 3.23 -35.52 0.11
N LYS A 94 2.99 -35.54 -1.20
CA LYS A 94 3.02 -34.34 -2.07
C LYS A 94 1.99 -33.29 -1.65
N ASN A 95 0.79 -33.70 -1.24
CA ASN A 95 -0.23 -32.78 -0.72
C ASN A 95 0.13 -32.22 0.68
N ILE A 96 0.73 -33.03 1.55
CA ILE A 96 1.22 -32.57 2.87
C ILE A 96 2.36 -31.56 2.72
N GLN A 97 3.26 -31.75 1.74
CA GLN A 97 4.30 -30.77 1.41
C GLN A 97 3.67 -29.44 0.96
N LYS A 98 2.85 -29.46 -0.10
CA LYS A 98 2.15 -28.25 -0.59
C LYS A 98 1.37 -27.51 0.49
N ALA A 99 0.72 -28.22 1.41
CA ALA A 99 -0.01 -27.61 2.52
C ALA A 99 0.92 -26.90 3.53
N LYS A 100 2.11 -27.43 3.78
CA LYS A 100 3.15 -26.76 4.60
C LYS A 100 3.71 -25.54 3.88
N ASP A 101 4.00 -25.66 2.59
CA ASP A 101 4.57 -24.58 1.77
C ASP A 101 3.61 -23.38 1.70
N LEU A 102 2.32 -23.63 1.43
CA LEU A 102 1.27 -22.60 1.44
C LEU A 102 1.09 -21.95 2.82
N LEU A 103 1.21 -22.71 3.91
CA LEU A 103 1.13 -22.17 5.27
C LEU A 103 2.37 -21.30 5.61
N LEU A 104 3.56 -21.70 5.16
CA LEU A 104 4.78 -20.90 5.29
C LEU A 104 4.67 -19.60 4.49
N GLU A 105 4.21 -19.68 3.24
CA GLU A 105 3.98 -18.54 2.35
C GLU A 105 2.94 -17.57 2.91
N ALA A 106 1.84 -18.08 3.47
CA ALA A 106 0.81 -17.27 4.13
C ALA A 106 1.36 -16.52 5.36
N ASN A 107 2.17 -17.18 6.19
CA ASN A 107 2.83 -16.55 7.35
C ASN A 107 3.83 -15.46 6.91
N ILE A 108 4.58 -15.68 5.81
CA ILE A 108 5.53 -14.70 5.26
C ILE A 108 4.77 -13.48 4.68
N LYS A 109 3.62 -13.71 4.03
CA LYS A 109 2.76 -12.65 3.46
C LYS A 109 1.84 -11.98 4.50
N GLN A 110 1.90 -12.36 5.77
CA GLN A 110 1.06 -11.77 6.82
C GLN A 110 1.57 -10.36 7.18
N PHE A 111 0.90 -9.32 6.68
CA PHE A 111 1.20 -7.93 7.01
C PHE A 111 1.15 -7.68 8.52
N ARG A 112 2.22 -7.07 9.07
CA ARG A 112 2.37 -6.77 10.52
C ARG A 112 1.29 -5.85 11.11
N CYS A 113 0.42 -5.26 10.29
CA CYS A 113 -0.67 -4.38 10.72
C CYS A 113 -1.76 -5.09 11.57
N ALA A 114 -1.76 -6.43 11.62
CA ALA A 114 -2.74 -7.22 12.36
C ALA A 114 -2.19 -7.94 13.61
N THR A 115 -0.94 -7.71 14.02
CA THR A 115 -0.52 -8.04 15.39
C THR A 115 -1.13 -7.02 16.35
N ILE A 116 -2.40 -7.23 16.70
CA ILE A 116 -3.04 -6.60 17.85
C ILE A 116 -2.07 -6.77 19.02
N LYS A 117 -1.66 -5.68 19.66
CA LYS A 117 -0.96 -5.78 20.94
C LYS A 117 -1.88 -6.57 21.85
N LEU A 118 -1.43 -7.74 22.29
CA LEU A 118 -1.96 -8.38 23.49
C LEU A 118 -1.51 -7.53 24.68
N GLU A 119 -2.14 -6.35 24.78
CA GLU A 119 -2.50 -5.76 26.06
C GLU A 119 -3.02 -6.89 26.93
N LYS A 120 -2.47 -6.99 28.13
CA LYS A 120 -2.79 -8.07 29.05
C LYS A 120 -4.27 -7.93 29.40
N ARG A 121 -5.12 -8.63 28.66
CA ARG A 121 -6.35 -9.19 29.21
C ARG A 121 -5.86 -10.08 30.33
N GLU A 122 -5.90 -9.54 31.53
CA GLU A 122 -5.88 -10.34 32.74
C GLU A 122 -6.99 -11.35 32.51
N ILE A 123 -6.59 -12.62 32.38
CA ILE A 123 -7.55 -13.70 32.26
C ILE A 123 -8.11 -13.81 33.66
N ASP A 124 -9.16 -13.04 33.91
CA ASP A 124 -10.03 -13.22 35.06
C ASP A 124 -10.25 -14.71 35.21
N ASN A 125 -9.98 -15.24 36.40
CA ASN A 125 -10.13 -16.66 36.68
C ASN A 125 -11.62 -17.00 36.85
N ILE A 126 -12.40 -16.65 35.81
CA ILE A 126 -13.76 -17.10 35.58
C ILE A 126 -13.72 -18.62 35.75
N PRO A 127 -14.45 -19.18 36.73
CA PRO A 127 -14.46 -20.62 36.94
C PRO A 127 -15.28 -21.26 35.81
N ILE A 128 -14.64 -21.45 34.65
CA ILE A 128 -15.17 -22.22 33.54
C ILE A 128 -15.42 -23.61 34.10
N LYS A 129 -16.70 -23.94 34.34
CA LYS A 129 -17.14 -25.25 34.82
C LYS A 129 -16.65 -26.29 33.81
N LEU A 130 -15.54 -26.96 34.13
CA LEU A 130 -14.88 -27.86 33.21
C LEU A 130 -15.80 -29.05 32.95
N ASN A 131 -16.39 -29.11 31.75
CA ASN A 131 -17.15 -30.27 31.32
C ASN A 131 -16.26 -31.52 31.45
N THR A 132 -16.85 -32.67 31.82
CA THR A 132 -16.11 -33.92 32.05
C THR A 132 -15.22 -34.29 30.86
N ALA A 133 -15.72 -34.14 29.63
CA ALA A 133 -14.96 -34.34 28.40
C ALA A 133 -13.83 -33.31 28.16
N ALA A 134 -13.85 -32.13 28.79
CA ALA A 134 -12.71 -31.20 28.79
C ALA A 134 -11.61 -31.69 29.74
N ILE A 135 -11.99 -32.03 30.98
CA ILE A 135 -11.09 -32.61 32.01
C ILE A 135 -10.36 -33.84 31.44
N LEU A 136 -11.10 -34.80 30.87
CA LEU A 136 -10.52 -36.02 30.32
C LEU A 136 -9.59 -35.76 29.12
N ARG A 137 -9.88 -34.78 28.26
CA ARG A 137 -9.02 -34.42 27.12
C ARG A 137 -7.75 -33.68 27.56
N GLU A 138 -7.84 -32.82 28.57
CA GLU A 138 -6.69 -32.11 29.14
C GLU A 138 -5.78 -33.07 29.91
N GLY A 139 -6.36 -33.94 30.75
CA GLY A 139 -5.64 -35.01 31.46
C GLY A 139 -4.91 -35.95 30.50
N ALA A 140 -5.57 -36.42 29.44
CA ALA A 140 -4.94 -37.23 28.40
C ALA A 140 -3.81 -36.49 27.65
N LEU A 141 -3.87 -35.16 27.56
CA LEU A 141 -2.80 -34.33 26.98
C LEU A 141 -1.58 -34.23 27.90
N TYR A 142 -1.79 -34.09 29.21
CA TYR A 142 -0.68 -34.11 30.18
C TYR A 142 -0.09 -35.51 30.35
N GLN A 143 -0.90 -36.58 30.32
CA GLN A 143 -0.40 -37.96 30.36
C GLN A 143 0.54 -38.26 29.18
N ARG A 144 0.23 -37.79 27.96
CA ARG A 144 1.16 -37.93 26.82
C ARG A 144 2.48 -37.19 27.04
N LYS A 145 2.43 -35.98 27.62
CA LYS A 145 3.66 -35.22 27.95
C LYS A 145 4.49 -35.90 29.03
N LEU A 146 3.84 -36.46 30.07
CA LEU A 146 4.50 -37.31 31.06
C LEU A 146 5.19 -38.49 30.37
N GLU A 147 4.49 -39.22 29.51
CA GLU A 147 5.06 -40.33 28.77
C GLU A 147 6.22 -39.92 27.85
N GLU A 148 6.16 -38.75 27.24
CA GLU A 148 7.22 -38.20 26.38
C GLU A 148 8.47 -37.81 27.20
N GLU A 149 8.31 -37.13 28.34
CA GLU A 149 9.45 -36.80 29.23
C GLU A 149 9.98 -38.03 30.00
N LEU A 150 9.14 -39.01 30.35
CA LEU A 150 9.59 -40.30 30.90
C LEU A 150 10.44 -41.06 29.89
N LYS A 151 9.99 -41.17 28.64
CA LYS A 151 10.78 -41.77 27.55
C LYS A 151 12.08 -40.98 27.29
N ARG A 152 12.07 -39.66 27.47
CA ARG A 152 13.30 -38.84 27.42
C ARG A 152 14.26 -39.24 28.55
N VAL A 153 13.82 -39.26 29.80
CA VAL A 153 14.64 -39.64 30.96
C VAL A 153 15.17 -41.08 30.82
N GLU A 154 14.35 -42.00 30.33
CA GLU A 154 14.75 -43.38 30.03
C GLU A 154 15.85 -43.44 28.95
N ASN A 155 15.71 -42.69 27.85
CA ASN A 155 16.74 -42.60 26.81
C ASN A 155 18.05 -41.99 27.36
N LEU A 156 17.98 -40.97 28.22
CA LEU A 156 19.16 -40.39 28.89
C LEU A 156 19.84 -41.41 29.82
N GLN A 157 19.06 -42.22 30.56
CA GLN A 157 19.57 -43.32 31.39
C GLN A 157 20.23 -44.42 30.54
N GLN A 158 19.76 -44.64 29.30
CA GLN A 158 20.39 -45.53 28.31
C GLN A 158 21.63 -44.91 27.62
N GLY A 159 22.03 -43.67 27.98
CA GLY A 159 23.22 -43.01 27.45
C GLY A 159 23.01 -42.20 26.17
N ALA A 160 21.77 -41.87 25.80
CA ALA A 160 21.51 -40.93 24.73
C ALA A 160 21.96 -39.50 25.10
N GLY A 161 22.51 -38.76 24.14
CA GLY A 161 22.90 -37.36 24.34
C GLY A 161 21.72 -36.39 24.26
N ASP A 162 21.70 -35.39 25.13
CA ASP A 162 20.62 -34.40 25.21
C ASP A 162 20.85 -33.25 24.19
N PRO A 163 19.98 -33.05 23.17
CA PRO A 163 20.18 -32.04 22.14
C PRO A 163 19.92 -30.59 22.62
N SER A 164 19.54 -30.42 23.88
CA SER A 164 19.16 -29.13 24.48
C SER A 164 20.25 -28.07 24.30
N GLU A 165 21.50 -28.39 24.64
CA GLU A 165 22.64 -27.47 24.56
C GLU A 165 22.91 -27.00 23.13
N PHE A 166 22.92 -27.93 22.16
CA PHE A 166 23.10 -27.60 20.74
C PHE A 166 21.97 -26.70 20.21
N LEU A 167 20.72 -26.96 20.62
CA LEU A 167 19.57 -26.15 20.23
C LEU A 167 19.58 -24.77 20.90
N GLU A 168 20.20 -24.62 22.07
CA GLU A 168 20.39 -23.32 22.73
C GLU A 168 21.56 -22.54 22.12
N TRP A 169 22.70 -23.19 21.88
CA TRP A 169 23.80 -22.63 21.08
C TRP A 169 23.32 -22.15 19.71
N GLN A 170 22.53 -22.96 18.98
CA GLN A 170 21.99 -22.59 17.67
C GLN A 170 21.04 -21.36 17.77
N LYS A 171 20.27 -21.21 18.84
CA LYS A 171 19.46 -19.99 19.08
C LYS A 171 20.33 -18.79 19.41
N GLN A 172 21.40 -18.96 20.20
CA GLN A 172 22.33 -17.90 20.54
C GLN A 172 23.10 -17.40 19.31
N MET A 173 23.61 -18.31 18.46
CA MET A 173 24.29 -17.96 17.21
C MET A 173 23.33 -17.20 16.27
N ARG A 174 22.13 -17.72 16.00
CA ARG A 174 21.12 -16.99 15.20
C ARG A 174 20.70 -15.64 15.80
N GLY A 175 20.84 -15.47 17.12
CA GLY A 175 20.68 -14.19 17.80
C GLY A 175 21.81 -13.22 17.43
N LYS A 176 23.07 -13.64 17.60
CA LYS A 176 24.26 -12.87 17.21
C LYS A 176 24.27 -12.52 15.73
N ASP A 177 24.01 -13.48 14.85
CA ASP A 177 23.93 -13.27 13.39
C ASP A 177 22.93 -12.16 13.02
N LEU A 178 21.83 -12.06 13.78
CA LEU A 178 20.79 -11.04 13.60
C LEU A 178 21.18 -9.69 14.22
N GLU A 179 21.81 -9.69 15.39
CA GLU A 179 22.34 -8.49 16.06
C GLU A 179 23.43 -7.82 15.21
N GLU A 180 24.36 -8.61 14.65
CA GLU A 180 25.40 -8.14 13.72
C GLU A 180 24.80 -7.57 12.43
N GLN A 181 23.81 -8.23 11.82
CA GLN A 181 23.10 -7.71 10.64
C GLN A 181 22.40 -6.36 10.93
N LEU A 182 21.79 -6.21 12.11
CA LEU A 182 21.17 -4.95 12.52
C LEU A 182 22.22 -3.85 12.73
N ALA A 183 23.35 -4.18 13.36
CA ALA A 183 24.46 -3.25 13.58
C ALA A 183 25.11 -2.82 12.26
N GLU A 184 25.27 -3.72 11.28
CA GLU A 184 25.74 -3.37 9.94
C GLU A 184 24.76 -2.43 9.22
N ILE A 185 23.45 -2.69 9.29
CA ILE A 185 22.43 -1.83 8.68
C ILE A 185 22.48 -0.42 9.29
N GLU A 186 22.67 -0.29 10.61
CA GLU A 186 22.88 1.03 11.22
C GLU A 186 24.22 1.66 10.82
N CYS A 187 25.32 0.90 10.76
CA CYS A 187 26.61 1.40 10.27
C CYS A 187 26.50 1.97 8.85
N ARG A 188 25.90 1.24 7.91
CA ARG A 188 25.67 1.69 6.52
C ARG A 188 24.78 2.93 6.47
N ARG A 189 23.71 2.97 7.26
CA ARG A 189 22.81 4.15 7.42
C ARG A 189 23.55 5.38 7.94
N LEU A 190 24.47 5.22 8.89
CA LEU A 190 25.26 6.31 9.46
C LEU A 190 26.38 6.76 8.51
N GLN A 191 27.05 5.84 7.82
CA GLN A 191 28.01 6.15 6.76
C GLN A 191 27.37 7.01 5.65
N GLY A 192 26.14 6.69 5.23
CA GLY A 192 25.38 7.51 4.28
C GLY A 192 25.10 8.93 4.78
N LYS A 193 24.80 9.11 6.08
CA LYS A 193 24.64 10.44 6.69
C LYS A 193 25.97 11.21 6.77
N LEU A 194 27.06 10.53 7.11
CA LEU A 194 28.39 11.13 7.21
C LEU A 194 28.85 11.64 5.83
N SER A 195 28.73 10.79 4.80
CA SER A 195 29.04 11.12 3.41
C SER A 195 28.22 12.31 2.90
N TYR A 196 26.94 12.43 3.29
CA TYR A 196 26.13 13.60 2.95
C TYR A 196 26.64 14.90 3.61
N GLU A 197 26.98 14.86 4.91
CA GLU A 197 27.54 16.03 5.61
C GLU A 197 28.91 16.45 5.04
N GLU A 198 29.76 15.47 4.71
CA GLU A 198 31.06 15.68 4.05
C GLU A 198 30.90 16.26 2.64
N ALA A 199 29.96 15.76 1.83
CA ALA A 199 29.66 16.31 0.51
C ALA A 199 29.12 17.76 0.58
N VAL A 200 28.29 18.08 1.57
CA VAL A 200 27.80 19.46 1.78
C VAL A 200 28.94 20.39 2.21
N LEU A 201 29.90 19.92 3.01
CA LEU A 201 31.10 20.69 3.38
C LEU A 201 32.03 20.93 2.17
N ALA A 202 32.29 19.90 1.36
CA ALA A 202 33.08 20.03 0.13
C ALA A 202 32.42 20.98 -0.89
N HIS A 203 31.09 20.97 -1.00
CA HIS A 203 30.37 21.94 -1.82
C HIS A 203 30.51 23.38 -1.28
N GLN A 204 30.53 23.56 0.05
CA GLN A 204 30.76 24.86 0.67
C GLN A 204 32.19 25.39 0.47
N SER A 205 33.22 24.54 0.49
CA SER A 205 34.59 24.98 0.19
C SER A 205 34.75 25.39 -1.29
N VAL A 206 34.21 24.61 -2.23
CA VAL A 206 34.21 24.96 -3.66
C VAL A 206 33.48 26.29 -3.93
N ILE A 207 32.36 26.55 -3.25
CA ILE A 207 31.68 27.86 -3.33
C ILE A 207 32.57 29.00 -2.78
N GLN A 208 33.29 28.78 -1.69
CA GLN A 208 34.19 29.80 -1.12
C GLN A 208 35.40 30.08 -2.02
N GLU A 209 35.99 29.06 -2.64
CA GLU A 209 37.06 29.22 -3.62
C GLU A 209 36.59 29.97 -4.87
N ASN A 210 35.41 29.61 -5.40
CA ASN A 210 34.86 30.25 -6.59
C ASN A 210 34.47 31.70 -6.32
N LYS A 211 34.06 32.06 -5.09
CA LYS A 211 33.93 33.46 -4.67
C LYS A 211 35.26 34.19 -4.73
N LYS A 212 36.30 33.68 -4.03
CA LYS A 212 37.65 34.28 -4.04
C LYS A 212 38.18 34.49 -5.46
N LYS A 213 38.03 33.50 -6.34
CA LYS A 213 38.41 33.59 -7.77
C LYS A 213 37.60 34.67 -8.51
N ALA A 214 36.29 34.77 -8.25
CA ALA A 214 35.44 35.80 -8.85
C ALA A 214 35.71 37.21 -8.31
N ASP A 215 36.21 37.33 -7.08
CA ASP A 215 36.59 38.61 -6.46
C ASP A 215 37.96 39.09 -6.99
N LEU A 216 38.96 38.21 -7.11
CA LEU A 216 40.21 38.50 -7.82
C LEU A 216 39.97 38.95 -9.28
N LEU A 217 39.11 38.23 -10.03
CA LEU A 217 38.72 38.62 -11.39
C LEU A 217 37.93 39.95 -11.46
N ARG A 218 37.39 40.46 -10.35
CA ARG A 218 36.81 41.80 -10.26
C ARG A 218 37.88 42.84 -10.02
N GLU A 219 38.83 42.56 -9.14
CA GLU A 219 39.98 43.41 -8.80
C GLU A 219 40.84 43.65 -10.07
N GLU A 220 41.30 42.59 -10.73
CA GLU A 220 41.98 42.62 -12.04
C GLU A 220 41.19 43.44 -13.09
N LYS A 221 39.87 43.24 -13.15
CA LYS A 221 39.02 43.99 -14.08
C LYS A 221 38.93 45.46 -13.72
N THR A 222 38.86 45.83 -12.43
CA THR A 222 38.86 47.24 -12.04
C THR A 222 40.19 47.92 -12.36
N GLU A 223 41.32 47.25 -12.14
CA GLU A 223 42.65 47.74 -12.54
C GLU A 223 42.74 47.99 -14.06
N LEU A 224 42.30 47.03 -14.87
CA LEU A 224 42.22 47.20 -16.34
C LEU A 224 41.30 48.36 -16.75
N MET A 225 40.18 48.57 -16.05
CA MET A 225 39.27 49.70 -16.30
C MET A 225 39.90 51.05 -15.90
N HIS A 226 40.68 51.11 -14.81
CA HIS A 226 41.42 52.30 -14.42
C HIS A 226 42.50 52.65 -15.46
N LEU A 227 43.32 51.68 -15.87
CA LEU A 227 44.35 51.86 -16.92
C LEU A 227 43.75 52.31 -18.27
N TYR A 228 42.55 51.83 -18.63
CA TYR A 228 41.84 52.29 -19.83
C TYR A 228 41.29 53.71 -19.67
N ALA A 229 40.77 54.08 -18.50
CA ALA A 229 40.30 55.44 -18.22
C ALA A 229 41.45 56.46 -18.24
N GLU A 230 42.62 56.11 -17.72
CA GLU A 230 43.84 56.93 -17.78
C GLU A 230 44.29 57.16 -19.23
N LYS A 231 44.34 56.10 -20.05
CA LYS A 231 44.65 56.21 -21.49
C LYS A 231 43.64 57.07 -22.24
N ARG A 232 42.34 56.90 -21.99
CA ARG A 232 41.31 57.79 -22.57
C ARG A 232 41.46 59.25 -22.12
N LEU A 233 41.97 59.50 -20.92
CA LEU A 233 42.25 60.85 -20.43
C LEU A 233 43.55 61.43 -21.03
N GLN A 234 44.51 60.60 -21.44
CA GLN A 234 45.68 60.99 -22.24
C GLN A 234 45.28 61.33 -23.68
N GLU A 235 44.58 60.43 -24.37
CA GLU A 235 44.03 60.67 -25.72
C GLU A 235 43.17 61.95 -25.78
N GLN A 236 42.37 62.22 -24.73
CA GLN A 236 41.58 63.45 -24.64
C GLN A 236 42.39 64.73 -24.41
N LYS A 237 43.63 64.65 -23.94
CA LYS A 237 44.54 65.81 -23.87
C LYS A 237 45.16 66.06 -25.23
N GLU A 238 45.75 65.03 -25.83
CA GLU A 238 46.32 65.07 -27.18
C GLU A 238 45.30 65.58 -28.21
N MET A 239 44.05 65.08 -28.16
CA MET A 239 42.97 65.56 -29.02
C MET A 239 42.51 66.99 -28.71
N LYS A 240 42.63 67.48 -27.46
CA LYS A 240 42.35 68.90 -27.15
C LYS A 240 43.44 69.80 -27.70
N GLU A 241 44.71 69.43 -27.52
CA GLU A 241 45.87 70.16 -28.06
C GLU A 241 45.79 70.26 -29.60
N LEU A 242 45.44 69.17 -30.28
CA LEU A 242 45.18 69.16 -31.73
C LEU A 242 43.96 70.01 -32.11
N VAL A 243 42.86 69.95 -31.35
CA VAL A 243 41.67 70.79 -31.60
C VAL A 243 41.96 72.27 -31.34
N GLU A 244 42.81 72.62 -30.38
CA GLU A 244 43.24 74.00 -30.11
C GLU A 244 44.06 74.56 -31.28
N GLN A 245 45.04 73.80 -31.79
CA GLN A 245 45.79 74.13 -33.01
C GLN A 245 44.87 74.31 -34.24
N VAL A 246 43.92 73.39 -34.45
CA VAL A 246 42.92 73.49 -35.53
C VAL A 246 41.94 74.65 -35.31
N MET A 247 41.61 74.98 -34.06
CA MET A 247 40.78 76.14 -33.71
C MET A 247 41.52 77.46 -33.96
N GLU A 248 42.85 77.51 -33.79
CA GLU A 248 43.66 78.66 -34.18
C GLU A 248 43.72 78.83 -35.69
N GLY A 249 43.96 77.75 -36.44
CA GLY A 249 43.79 77.74 -37.90
C GLY A 249 42.39 78.21 -38.33
N HIS A 250 41.34 77.75 -37.66
CA HIS A 250 39.97 78.18 -37.93
C HIS A 250 39.66 79.63 -37.50
N LYS A 251 40.28 80.19 -36.45
CA LYS A 251 40.16 81.62 -36.12
C LYS A 251 40.70 82.45 -37.30
N ASN A 252 41.86 82.09 -37.82
CA ASN A 252 42.50 82.77 -38.96
C ASN A 252 41.65 82.65 -40.23
N VAL A 253 41.15 81.45 -40.56
CA VAL A 253 40.24 81.24 -41.71
C VAL A 253 38.89 81.94 -41.52
N LYS A 254 38.36 82.06 -40.30
CA LYS A 254 37.14 82.83 -40.01
C LYS A 254 37.35 84.33 -40.21
N GLN A 255 38.51 84.88 -39.84
CA GLN A 255 38.85 86.29 -40.13
C GLN A 255 38.94 86.58 -41.63
N VAL A 256 39.34 85.59 -42.46
CA VAL A 256 39.29 85.70 -43.93
C VAL A 256 37.85 85.53 -44.45
N LYS A 257 37.07 84.57 -43.91
CA LYS A 257 35.69 84.34 -44.34
C LYS A 257 34.73 85.46 -43.95
N ALA A 258 34.92 86.15 -42.84
CA ALA A 258 34.11 87.31 -42.44
C ALA A 258 34.15 88.41 -43.52
N LYS A 259 35.36 88.78 -43.95
CA LYS A 259 35.60 89.71 -45.07
C LYS A 259 34.90 89.27 -46.36
N ILE A 260 34.86 87.96 -46.64
CA ILE A 260 34.15 87.40 -47.80
C ILE A 260 32.62 87.41 -47.62
N GLN A 261 32.12 87.27 -46.38
CA GLN A 261 30.68 87.29 -46.09
C GLN A 261 30.11 88.71 -46.10
N GLU A 262 30.89 89.72 -45.72
CA GLU A 262 30.54 91.15 -45.87
C GLU A 262 30.18 91.46 -47.35
N TYR A 263 30.96 90.96 -48.32
CA TYR A 263 30.64 91.06 -49.76
C TYR A 263 29.46 90.19 -50.23
N LYS A 264 29.04 89.17 -49.48
CA LYS A 264 27.93 88.25 -49.87
C LYS A 264 26.59 88.60 -49.24
N GLN A 265 26.57 89.24 -48.08
CA GLN A 265 25.33 89.73 -47.46
C GLN A 265 24.68 90.83 -48.32
N GLN A 266 25.50 91.60 -49.05
CA GLN A 266 25.10 92.55 -50.10
C GLN A 266 24.31 91.91 -51.26
N ILE A 267 24.34 90.57 -51.40
CA ILE A 267 23.69 89.83 -52.50
C ILE A 267 22.44 89.09 -52.02
N VAL A 268 22.50 88.39 -50.87
CA VAL A 268 21.38 87.52 -50.41
C VAL A 268 20.13 88.33 -50.00
N GLN A 269 20.28 89.59 -49.61
CA GLN A 269 19.15 90.50 -49.38
C GLN A 269 18.30 90.74 -50.64
N GLN A 270 18.79 90.41 -51.83
CA GLN A 270 18.11 90.57 -53.12
C GLN A 270 17.24 89.36 -53.51
N VAL A 271 17.08 88.34 -52.64
CA VAL A 271 16.51 87.03 -53.02
C VAL A 271 15.49 86.45 -52.01
N CYS A 272 15.55 86.79 -50.72
CA CYS A 272 14.70 86.15 -49.71
C CYS A 272 13.21 86.52 -49.74
N GLU A 273 12.76 87.39 -50.66
CA GLU A 273 11.40 87.96 -50.67
C GLU A 273 10.34 87.04 -51.34
N GLU A 274 10.69 85.81 -51.74
CA GLU A 274 9.97 85.08 -52.80
C GLU A 274 9.29 83.71 -52.45
N SER A 275 9.28 83.15 -51.21
CA SER A 275 9.07 81.67 -51.07
C SER A 275 8.26 80.97 -49.93
N GLU A 276 7.75 81.61 -48.86
CA GLU A 276 7.40 80.85 -47.62
C GLU A 276 6.05 80.06 -47.55
N GLU A 277 5.12 80.16 -48.51
CA GLU A 277 3.67 80.05 -48.18
C GLU A 277 2.98 78.65 -48.18
N LEU A 278 3.67 77.52 -48.48
CA LEU A 278 2.99 76.36 -49.10
C LEU A 278 2.57 75.12 -48.26
N LEU A 279 3.05 74.86 -47.03
CA LEU A 279 3.20 73.46 -46.53
C LEU A 279 2.11 72.84 -45.60
N ARG A 280 1.07 73.56 -45.16
CA ARG A 280 0.47 73.33 -43.80
C ARG A 280 -0.51 72.15 -43.51
N GLN A 281 -1.00 71.33 -44.46
CA GLN A 281 -2.43 70.87 -44.37
C GLN A 281 -2.79 69.37 -44.14
N ALA A 282 -1.89 68.38 -43.98
CA ALA A 282 -2.17 67.02 -44.51
C ALA A 282 -2.50 65.78 -43.60
N LEU A 283 -2.66 65.83 -42.25
CA LEU A 283 -2.31 64.65 -41.40
C LEU A 283 -3.32 63.96 -40.42
N ALA A 284 -4.63 64.23 -40.39
CA ALA A 284 -5.45 63.93 -39.18
C ALA A 284 -6.24 62.58 -39.03
N GLU A 285 -6.46 61.75 -40.06
CA GLU A 285 -7.73 60.98 -40.17
C GLU A 285 -7.82 59.49 -39.67
N LYS A 286 -6.91 58.95 -38.82
CA LYS A 286 -6.67 57.48 -38.83
C LYS A 286 -7.19 56.53 -37.71
N GLU A 287 -7.70 56.96 -36.55
CA GLU A 287 -7.52 56.13 -35.32
C GLU A 287 -8.68 55.20 -34.80
N ASP A 288 -9.97 55.44 -35.10
CA ASP A 288 -11.12 54.94 -34.29
C ASP A 288 -11.34 53.42 -34.06
N LYS A 289 -10.90 52.52 -34.94
CA LYS A 289 -11.74 51.36 -35.35
C LYS A 289 -11.84 50.13 -34.41
N ASN A 290 -11.13 50.04 -33.28
CA ASN A 290 -10.71 48.73 -32.72
C ASN A 290 -11.48 48.09 -31.52
N ARG A 291 -12.52 48.70 -30.92
CA ARG A 291 -12.93 48.34 -29.52
C ARG A 291 -13.96 47.21 -29.26
N LYS A 292 -14.62 46.57 -30.24
CA LYS A 292 -15.91 45.86 -30.01
C LYS A 292 -15.91 44.29 -30.09
N ARG A 293 -15.10 43.54 -29.32
CA ARG A 293 -14.91 42.08 -29.61
C ARG A 293 -14.82 41.02 -28.47
N TYR A 294 -15.10 41.29 -27.19
CA TYR A 294 -14.54 40.45 -26.09
C TYR A 294 -15.45 39.59 -25.17
N GLU A 295 -16.78 39.67 -25.18
CA GLU A 295 -17.59 39.27 -23.99
C GLU A 295 -18.24 37.86 -23.98
N LEU A 296 -18.19 37.07 -25.06
CA LEU A 296 -19.14 35.95 -25.26
C LEU A 296 -18.96 34.69 -24.37
N ILE A 297 -17.79 34.42 -23.78
CA ILE A 297 -17.42 33.04 -23.39
C ILE A 297 -17.33 32.84 -21.86
N GLN A 298 -18.50 32.67 -21.23
CA GLN A 298 -18.68 32.12 -19.87
C GLN A 298 -19.95 31.22 -19.81
N GLN A 299 -20.21 30.56 -18.67
CA GLN A 299 -21.52 29.97 -18.27
C GLN A 299 -22.00 28.59 -18.85
N ILE A 300 -21.20 27.51 -18.92
CA ILE A 300 -21.75 26.12 -19.07
C ILE A 300 -20.98 25.05 -18.25
N ARG A 301 -21.13 24.99 -16.91
CA ARG A 301 -20.58 23.91 -16.03
C ARG A 301 -21.33 23.70 -14.67
N ALA A 302 -22.25 22.71 -14.50
CA ALA A 302 -22.90 22.25 -13.22
C ALA A 302 -23.77 20.92 -13.31
N LEU A 303 -24.12 20.22 -12.16
CA LEU A 303 -25.28 19.27 -11.81
C LEU A 303 -25.15 17.66 -11.64
N GLU A 304 -25.98 16.95 -10.77
CA GLU A 304 -25.87 15.54 -10.09
C GLU A 304 -27.10 14.47 -10.15
N SER A 305 -27.47 13.31 -9.42
CA SER A 305 -27.34 12.59 -8.05
C SER A 305 -27.62 10.97 -7.87
N ALA A 306 -28.42 10.34 -6.90
CA ALA A 306 -28.31 8.88 -6.31
C ALA A 306 -29.55 7.96 -5.70
N PRO A 307 -29.45 6.64 -5.22
CA PRO A 307 -30.54 5.55 -4.93
C PRO A 307 -30.62 4.59 -3.59
N SER A 308 -31.48 3.50 -3.41
CA SER A 308 -31.77 2.61 -2.14
C SER A 308 -32.37 1.07 -2.18
N ILE A 309 -32.81 0.36 -1.06
CA ILE A 309 -33.23 -1.15 -0.82
C ILE A 309 -34.36 -1.47 0.32
N ARG A 310 -34.93 -2.62 0.94
CA ARG A 310 -34.89 -4.17 1.25
C ARG A 310 -36.27 -4.70 1.96
N HIS A 311 -36.77 -5.87 2.60
CA HIS A 311 -36.66 -7.38 3.02
C HIS A 311 -38.09 -7.97 3.62
N LYS A 312 -38.59 -9.15 4.23
CA LYS A 312 -38.32 -10.60 4.76
C LYS A 312 -39.55 -11.69 4.85
N PHE A 313 -39.85 -12.58 5.92
CA PHE A 313 -40.69 -13.91 5.92
C PHE A 313 -41.29 -14.59 7.28
N VAL A 314 -42.15 -15.71 7.35
CA VAL A 314 -42.85 -16.43 8.58
C VAL A 314 -43.40 -17.97 8.50
N ASP A 315 -44.10 -18.66 9.52
CA ASP A 315 -44.46 -20.18 9.67
C ASP A 315 -45.70 -20.72 10.63
N LEU A 316 -46.15 -22.05 10.77
CA LEU A 316 -47.37 -22.65 11.58
C LEU A 316 -47.59 -24.25 11.92
N THR A 317 -48.59 -24.81 12.76
CA THR A 317 -48.93 -26.31 13.13
C THR A 317 -50.24 -26.71 14.05
N GLU A 318 -50.86 -27.99 14.11
CA GLU A 318 -51.87 -28.59 15.18
C GLU A 318 -52.33 -30.18 15.20
N THR A 319 -53.39 -30.71 15.95
CA THR A 319 -53.82 -32.16 16.37
C THR A 319 -55.28 -32.78 16.01
N GLY A 320 -55.64 -34.07 16.38
CA GLY A 320 -56.59 -35.00 15.65
C GLY A 320 -57.85 -35.75 16.29
N GLY A 321 -57.79 -37.03 16.73
CA GLY A 321 -58.88 -37.85 17.38
C GLY A 321 -59.77 -38.78 16.48
N HIS A 322 -59.62 -40.12 16.49
CA HIS A 322 -59.93 -40.98 15.30
C HIS A 322 -60.59 -42.40 15.42
N GLY A 323 -60.98 -42.96 16.58
CA GLY A 323 -61.92 -44.11 16.65
C GLY A 323 -61.40 -45.52 16.25
N LEU A 324 -60.53 -46.13 17.05
CA LEU A 324 -59.88 -47.43 16.76
C LEU A 324 -59.90 -48.43 17.93
N PHE A 325 -59.91 -49.74 17.63
CA PHE A 325 -59.93 -50.86 18.61
C PHE A 325 -58.75 -50.93 19.60
N GLY A 326 -57.79 -50.00 19.52
CA GLY A 326 -56.76 -49.77 20.55
C GLY A 326 -57.19 -48.78 21.64
N GLU A 327 -58.42 -48.26 21.59
CA GLU A 327 -59.01 -47.35 22.58
C GLU A 327 -59.37 -48.07 23.89
N MET A 328 -58.35 -48.60 24.57
CA MET A 328 -58.41 -48.77 26.01
C MET A 328 -58.70 -47.40 26.63
N SER A 329 -59.90 -47.27 27.17
CA SER A 329 -60.24 -46.25 28.15
C SER A 329 -59.09 -46.06 29.14
N ILE A 330 -58.77 -44.80 29.45
CA ILE A 330 -57.63 -44.34 30.26
C ILE A 330 -57.59 -44.94 31.70
N VAL A 331 -58.59 -45.75 32.06
CA VAL A 331 -58.80 -46.34 33.39
C VAL A 331 -58.48 -47.84 33.46
N GLU A 332 -58.93 -48.69 32.52
CA GLU A 332 -58.65 -50.15 32.57
C GLU A 332 -57.15 -50.48 32.44
N LEU A 333 -56.42 -49.57 31.79
CA LEU A 333 -54.97 -49.55 31.73
C LEU A 333 -54.29 -49.70 33.12
N ARG A 334 -54.94 -49.28 34.21
CA ARG A 334 -54.29 -48.92 35.48
C ARG A 334 -53.92 -50.10 36.40
N GLU A 335 -54.74 -51.16 36.50
CA GLU A 335 -54.51 -52.28 37.43
C GLU A 335 -53.56 -53.35 36.89
N ARG A 336 -53.60 -53.68 35.60
CA ARG A 336 -52.54 -54.52 35.00
C ARG A 336 -51.19 -53.82 35.05
N LEU A 337 -51.18 -52.49 34.93
CA LEU A 337 -50.01 -51.67 35.24
C LEU A 337 -49.63 -51.67 36.74
N ALA A 338 -50.40 -52.22 37.69
CA ALA A 338 -50.06 -52.19 39.12
C ALA A 338 -49.08 -53.30 39.54
N LEU A 339 -49.39 -54.58 39.27
CA LEU A 339 -48.47 -55.68 39.58
C LEU A 339 -47.20 -55.63 38.70
N LEU A 340 -47.33 -55.21 37.44
CA LEU A 340 -46.18 -54.96 36.58
C LEU A 340 -45.27 -53.85 37.14
N LYS A 341 -45.82 -52.80 37.75
CA LYS A 341 -45.02 -51.78 38.45
C LYS A 341 -44.20 -52.35 39.60
N GLU A 342 -44.59 -53.45 40.25
CA GLU A 342 -43.86 -53.97 41.42
C GLU A 342 -42.65 -54.79 41.06
N ALA A 343 -42.79 -55.74 40.12
CA ALA A 343 -41.63 -56.40 39.52
C ALA A 343 -40.71 -55.39 38.80
N GLN A 344 -41.29 -54.34 38.18
CA GLN A 344 -40.55 -53.24 37.59
C GLN A 344 -39.80 -52.40 38.64
N LYS A 345 -40.38 -52.07 39.81
CA LYS A 345 -39.69 -51.33 40.89
C LYS A 345 -38.40 -52.04 41.33
N ALA A 346 -38.47 -53.33 41.64
CA ALA A 346 -37.29 -54.09 42.09
C ALA A 346 -36.20 -54.14 41.00
N ALA A 347 -36.60 -54.43 39.75
CA ALA A 347 -35.68 -54.43 38.61
C ALA A 347 -35.25 -53.02 38.13
N GLU A 348 -35.85 -51.95 38.67
CA GLU A 348 -35.37 -50.58 38.58
C GLU A 348 -34.41 -50.25 39.74
N GLU A 349 -34.62 -50.80 40.94
CA GLU A 349 -33.79 -50.55 42.13
C GLU A 349 -32.38 -51.13 41.98
N GLU A 350 -32.23 -52.38 41.56
CA GLU A 350 -30.91 -52.94 41.22
C GLU A 350 -30.17 -52.10 40.16
N LYS A 351 -30.91 -51.55 39.18
CA LYS A 351 -30.34 -50.68 38.14
C LYS A 351 -30.01 -49.29 38.67
N ARG A 352 -30.81 -48.73 39.60
CA ARG A 352 -30.52 -47.47 40.28
C ARG A 352 -29.22 -47.59 41.07
N ASP A 353 -29.00 -48.70 41.78
CA ASP A 353 -27.78 -48.95 42.56
C ASP A 353 -26.54 -49.13 41.66
N GLN A 354 -26.65 -49.92 40.59
CA GLN A 354 -25.60 -50.02 39.56
C GLN A 354 -25.28 -48.63 38.95
N ILE A 355 -26.30 -47.84 38.64
CA ILE A 355 -26.15 -46.47 38.13
C ILE A 355 -25.53 -45.53 39.19
N ILE A 356 -25.79 -45.72 40.48
CA ILE A 356 -25.19 -44.95 41.59
C ILE A 356 -23.70 -45.27 41.71
N HIS A 357 -23.33 -46.55 41.76
CA HIS A 357 -21.92 -46.93 41.82
C HIS A 357 -21.14 -46.54 40.55
N GLU A 358 -21.74 -46.67 39.36
CA GLU A 358 -21.15 -46.15 38.13
C GLU A 358 -20.97 -44.63 38.16
N LYS A 359 -21.90 -43.86 38.74
CA LYS A 359 -21.77 -42.41 38.89
C LYS A 359 -20.63 -42.07 39.86
N GLN A 360 -20.57 -42.71 41.02
CA GLN A 360 -19.52 -42.53 42.03
C GLN A 360 -18.13 -42.81 41.44
N ALA A 361 -17.95 -43.93 40.73
CA ALA A 361 -16.68 -44.28 40.10
C ALA A 361 -16.29 -43.28 38.99
N LYS A 362 -17.25 -42.79 38.21
CA LYS A 362 -17.00 -41.75 37.19
C LYS A 362 -16.65 -40.41 37.82
N GLU A 363 -17.27 -40.05 38.94
CA GLU A 363 -17.00 -38.83 39.70
C GLU A 363 -15.60 -38.86 40.35
N GLN A 364 -15.23 -39.95 41.02
CA GLN A 364 -13.87 -40.18 41.54
C GLN A 364 -12.81 -40.03 40.44
N LEU A 365 -13.00 -40.71 39.30
CA LEU A 365 -12.08 -40.61 38.15
C LEU A 365 -11.98 -39.18 37.59
N ILE A 366 -13.04 -38.37 37.69
CA ILE A 366 -13.00 -36.95 37.30
C ILE A 366 -12.20 -36.12 38.31
N LEU A 367 -12.34 -36.38 39.61
CA LEU A 367 -11.57 -35.72 40.68
C LEU A 367 -10.07 -36.05 40.56
N ASP A 368 -9.70 -37.32 40.42
CA ASP A 368 -8.31 -37.75 40.20
C ASP A 368 -7.65 -37.02 39.02
N LYS A 369 -8.43 -36.78 37.94
CA LYS A 369 -7.96 -36.08 36.75
C LYS A 369 -7.88 -34.57 36.96
N LEU A 370 -8.78 -33.97 37.74
CA LEU A 370 -8.66 -32.56 38.14
C LEU A 370 -7.42 -32.33 39.01
N ASP A 371 -7.14 -33.23 39.96
CA ASP A 371 -5.96 -33.12 40.83
C ASP A 371 -4.66 -33.24 40.03
N GLN A 372 -4.56 -34.22 39.13
CA GLN A 372 -3.45 -34.35 38.17
C GLN A 372 -3.28 -33.08 37.33
N ILE A 373 -4.38 -32.53 36.78
CA ILE A 373 -4.36 -31.28 36.00
C ILE A 373 -3.90 -30.09 36.86
N SER A 374 -4.32 -30.00 38.12
CA SER A 374 -3.94 -28.91 39.03
C SER A 374 -2.43 -28.92 39.30
N GLN A 375 -1.84 -30.10 39.50
CA GLN A 375 -0.40 -30.32 39.68
C GLN A 375 0.37 -29.86 38.44
N PHE A 376 -0.02 -30.29 37.23
CA PHE A 376 0.63 -29.83 35.99
C PHE A 376 0.50 -28.33 35.74
N ARG A 377 -0.65 -27.73 36.05
CA ARG A 377 -0.83 -26.28 35.94
C ARG A 377 0.06 -25.53 36.95
N ALA A 378 0.20 -26.03 38.17
CA ALA A 378 1.08 -25.45 39.19
C ALA A 378 2.58 -25.63 38.86
N GLU A 379 2.98 -26.74 38.24
CA GLU A 379 4.36 -26.97 37.74
C GLU A 379 4.69 -26.08 36.55
N LEU A 380 3.83 -26.04 35.54
CA LEU A 380 3.99 -25.16 34.39
C LEU A 380 3.96 -23.68 34.79
N GLY A 381 3.13 -23.31 35.78
CA GLY A 381 3.14 -21.98 36.38
C GLY A 381 4.46 -21.64 37.07
N ARG A 382 4.99 -22.55 37.91
CA ARG A 382 6.31 -22.38 38.56
C ARG A 382 7.44 -22.29 37.52
N ALA A 383 7.48 -23.17 36.53
CA ALA A 383 8.48 -23.16 35.47
C ALA A 383 8.38 -21.90 34.57
N ALA A 384 7.18 -21.39 34.32
CA ALA A 384 6.97 -20.13 33.60
C ALA A 384 7.38 -18.91 34.44
N ALA A 385 7.15 -18.93 35.75
CA ALA A 385 7.61 -17.90 36.68
C ALA A 385 9.14 -17.85 36.76
N LEU A 386 9.81 -18.99 36.92
CA LEU A 386 11.27 -19.10 36.87
C LEU A 386 11.83 -18.58 35.54
N LYS A 387 11.26 -19.01 34.40
CA LYS A 387 11.65 -18.49 33.06
C LYS A 387 11.33 -17.00 32.87
N GLN A 388 10.39 -16.43 33.62
CA GLN A 388 10.16 -14.99 33.65
C GLN A 388 11.18 -14.27 34.54
N GLU A 389 11.58 -14.86 35.67
CA GLU A 389 12.67 -14.33 36.50
C GLU A 389 14.01 -14.38 35.80
N GLU A 390 14.38 -15.50 35.17
CA GLU A 390 15.54 -15.61 34.29
C GLU A 390 15.50 -14.52 33.22
N LYS A 391 14.35 -14.34 32.55
CA LYS A 391 14.17 -13.25 31.57
C LYS A 391 14.14 -11.85 32.16
N LYS A 392 13.92 -11.65 33.46
CA LYS A 392 14.07 -10.36 34.16
C LYS A 392 15.52 -10.10 34.56
N LYS A 393 16.20 -11.12 35.11
CA LYS A 393 17.62 -11.12 35.50
C LYS A 393 18.55 -11.02 34.27
N SER A 394 18.14 -11.61 33.15
CA SER A 394 18.79 -11.52 31.84
C SER A 394 18.17 -10.44 30.93
N GLN A 395 17.09 -9.74 31.36
CA GLN A 395 16.66 -8.54 30.65
C GLN A 395 17.74 -7.48 30.88
N PRO A 396 18.30 -6.91 29.81
CA PRO A 396 19.30 -5.89 29.99
C PRO A 396 18.62 -4.60 30.48
N GLY A 397 18.84 -4.27 31.76
CA GLY A 397 18.84 -2.88 32.19
C GLY A 397 19.92 -2.17 31.37
N GLU A 398 19.49 -1.46 30.33
CA GLU A 398 20.29 -0.79 29.30
C GLU A 398 21.64 -1.46 28.99
N ARG A 399 21.67 -2.54 28.21
CA ARG A 399 22.94 -3.02 27.60
C ARG A 399 23.43 -1.90 26.66
N PRO A 400 24.52 -1.17 26.98
CA PRO A 400 24.92 0.00 26.23
C PRO A 400 26.10 -0.32 25.29
N MET A 401 26.32 -1.61 24.97
CA MET A 401 27.08 -2.03 23.78
C MET A 401 26.28 -1.71 22.52
N LYS A 402 26.12 -0.41 22.27
CA LYS A 402 26.02 0.14 20.92
C LYS A 402 27.42 -0.02 20.34
N ASP A 403 27.58 -0.78 19.26
CA ASP A 403 28.87 -1.03 18.63
C ASP A 403 29.75 0.21 18.59
N GLU A 404 31.03 0.06 18.92
CA GLU A 404 32.00 1.16 18.87
C GLU A 404 32.02 1.81 17.48
N ARG A 405 31.79 1.01 16.44
CA ARG A 405 31.57 1.43 15.04
C ARG A 405 30.44 2.46 14.91
N ILE A 406 29.27 2.14 15.48
CA ILE A 406 28.07 2.99 15.49
C ILE A 406 28.33 4.27 16.30
N LEU A 407 28.91 4.15 17.50
CA LEU A 407 29.23 5.29 18.36
C LEU A 407 30.24 6.25 17.70
N ASN A 408 31.28 5.71 17.06
CA ASN A 408 32.31 6.53 16.41
C ASN A 408 31.78 7.18 15.11
N LEU A 409 30.87 6.52 14.37
CA LEU A 409 30.14 7.17 13.27
C LEU A 409 29.21 8.29 13.76
N GLN A 410 28.50 8.09 14.89
CA GLN A 410 27.66 9.13 15.49
C GLN A 410 28.48 10.37 15.93
N LYS A 411 29.65 10.17 16.56
CA LYS A 411 30.60 11.26 16.89
C LYS A 411 31.03 12.05 15.65
N LYS A 412 31.50 11.36 14.60
CA LYS A 412 31.91 11.99 13.33
C LYS A 412 30.79 12.80 12.65
N ILE A 413 29.54 12.32 12.70
CA ILE A 413 28.39 13.08 12.18
C ILE A 413 28.14 14.34 13.03
N ILE A 414 28.27 14.27 14.35
CA ILE A 414 28.16 15.45 15.23
C ILE A 414 29.28 16.45 14.92
N GLU A 415 30.52 16.00 14.77
CA GLU A 415 31.67 16.83 14.38
C GLU A 415 31.42 17.54 13.04
N LYS A 416 31.06 16.79 11.98
CA LYS A 416 30.80 17.35 10.64
C LYS A 416 29.58 18.28 10.58
N THR A 417 28.49 17.95 11.27
CA THR A 417 27.33 18.86 11.37
C THR A 417 27.69 20.16 12.13
N MET A 418 28.62 20.12 13.08
CA MET A 418 29.11 21.29 13.81
C MET A 418 30.12 22.11 12.99
N GLU A 419 30.99 21.47 12.19
CA GLU A 419 31.79 22.15 11.16
C GLU A 419 30.88 22.90 10.18
N ARG A 420 29.84 22.25 9.66
CA ARG A 420 28.88 22.87 8.73
C ARG A 420 28.13 24.04 9.38
N LYS A 421 27.74 23.92 10.65
CA LYS A 421 27.14 25.04 11.41
C LYS A 421 28.11 26.21 11.57
N LYS A 422 29.40 25.96 11.83
CA LYS A 422 30.43 27.01 11.89
C LYS A 422 30.63 27.70 10.54
N GLN A 423 30.80 26.96 9.45
CA GLN A 423 30.95 27.52 8.10
C GLN A 423 29.69 28.31 7.67
N ALA A 424 28.49 27.76 7.89
CA ALA A 424 27.24 28.45 7.63
C ALA A 424 27.03 29.69 8.53
N GLY A 425 27.60 29.70 9.75
CA GLY A 425 27.63 30.86 10.63
C GLY A 425 28.50 31.99 10.06
N LEU A 426 29.75 31.67 9.67
CA LEU A 426 30.65 32.62 9.02
C LEU A 426 30.03 33.22 7.75
N LEU A 427 29.41 32.39 6.91
CA LEU A 427 28.69 32.82 5.70
C LEU A 427 27.41 33.64 5.97
N LYS A 428 26.86 33.60 7.19
CA LYS A 428 25.68 34.37 7.63
C LYS A 428 26.01 35.68 8.35
N ILE A 429 27.27 35.95 8.67
CA ILE A 429 27.69 37.16 9.41
C ILE A 429 27.72 38.42 8.52
N SER A 430 27.61 38.28 7.19
CA SER A 430 27.23 39.40 6.31
C SER A 430 25.81 39.21 5.76
N PRO A 431 24.84 39.90 6.38
CA PRO A 431 23.99 40.76 5.58
C PRO A 431 23.92 42.17 6.18
N GLN A 432 25.03 42.93 6.09
CA GLN A 432 24.83 44.38 5.95
C GLN A 432 24.02 44.59 4.67
N LYS A 433 22.75 44.98 4.82
CA LYS A 433 21.91 45.41 3.71
C LYS A 433 22.33 46.81 3.26
N THR A 434 23.56 46.94 2.76
CA THR A 434 23.84 47.91 1.71
C THR A 434 22.92 47.53 0.56
N ARG A 435 21.78 48.23 0.48
CA ARG A 435 20.74 48.03 -0.52
C ARG A 435 21.29 48.56 -1.84
N MET A 436 22.18 47.79 -2.45
CA MET A 436 22.62 47.93 -3.84
C MET A 436 21.37 47.86 -4.71
N VAL A 437 20.75 49.02 -4.92
CA VAL A 437 19.66 49.20 -5.87
C VAL A 437 20.23 48.74 -7.21
N SER A 438 19.55 47.79 -7.83
CA SER A 438 19.99 47.25 -9.10
C SER A 438 20.09 48.40 -10.09
N SER A 439 21.27 48.62 -10.68
CA SER A 439 21.46 49.70 -11.67
C SER A 439 20.65 49.48 -12.96
N LYS A 440 20.05 48.28 -13.09
CA LYS A 440 19.00 47.98 -14.07
C LYS A 440 17.68 48.71 -13.76
N ASP A 441 17.36 48.87 -12.48
CA ASP A 441 16.14 49.51 -12.00
C ASP A 441 16.21 51.03 -12.25
N SER A 442 17.37 51.66 -12.01
CA SER A 442 17.60 53.06 -12.35
C SER A 442 17.62 53.31 -13.86
N PHE A 443 18.17 52.39 -14.66
CA PHE A 443 18.09 52.48 -16.13
C PHE A 443 16.65 52.40 -16.64
N GLN A 444 15.84 51.50 -16.07
CA GLN A 444 14.41 51.41 -16.38
C GLN A 444 13.64 52.65 -15.90
N TRP A 445 13.93 53.16 -14.71
CA TRP A 445 13.28 54.34 -14.15
C TRP A 445 13.57 55.61 -14.97
N ASN A 446 14.82 55.80 -15.40
CA ASN A 446 15.18 56.90 -16.30
C ASN A 446 14.42 56.81 -17.63
N HIS A 447 14.32 55.62 -18.22
CA HIS A 447 13.57 55.42 -19.47
C HIS A 447 12.06 55.69 -19.31
N TRP A 448 11.46 55.27 -18.19
CA TRP A 448 10.07 55.63 -17.87
C TRP A 448 9.89 57.15 -17.70
N LYS A 449 10.83 57.82 -17.04
CA LYS A 449 10.80 59.28 -16.88
C LYS A 449 10.93 60.03 -18.22
N GLU A 450 11.77 59.56 -19.14
CA GLU A 450 11.86 60.11 -20.50
C GLU A 450 10.54 59.94 -21.29
N LEU A 451 9.84 58.82 -21.09
CA LEU A 451 8.52 58.57 -21.69
C LEU A 451 7.43 59.47 -21.06
N GLU A 452 7.45 59.70 -19.75
CA GLU A 452 6.52 60.63 -19.07
C GLU A 452 6.78 62.09 -19.48
N GLU A 453 8.03 62.55 -19.50
CA GLU A 453 8.36 63.88 -20.01
C GLU A 453 7.98 64.05 -21.49
N SER A 454 8.13 63.00 -22.31
CA SER A 454 7.71 63.05 -23.72
C SER A 454 6.19 63.16 -23.86
N ARG A 455 5.43 62.49 -22.99
CA ARG A 455 3.96 62.65 -22.88
C ARG A 455 3.57 64.04 -22.39
N GLU A 456 4.27 64.60 -21.39
CA GLU A 456 4.04 65.98 -20.95
C GLU A 456 4.30 66.99 -22.08
N ARG A 457 5.38 66.83 -22.84
CA ARG A 457 5.68 67.70 -23.99
C ARG A 457 4.54 67.64 -25.02
N GLN A 458 4.05 66.44 -25.35
CA GLN A 458 2.88 66.26 -26.22
C GLN A 458 1.61 66.91 -25.65
N PHE A 459 1.36 66.75 -24.33
CA PHE A 459 0.19 67.32 -23.67
C PHE A 459 0.23 68.86 -23.62
N ARG A 460 1.40 69.47 -23.38
CA ARG A 460 1.59 70.93 -23.45
C ARG A 460 1.36 71.46 -24.87
N ILE A 461 1.83 70.75 -25.90
CA ILE A 461 1.56 71.09 -27.30
C ILE A 461 0.05 71.06 -27.60
N LEU A 462 -0.67 70.04 -27.10
CA LEU A 462 -2.13 69.96 -27.20
C LEU A 462 -2.84 71.10 -26.44
N GLN A 463 -2.37 71.47 -25.24
CA GLN A 463 -2.92 72.60 -24.48
C GLN A 463 -2.72 73.93 -25.22
N HIS A 464 -1.52 74.22 -25.73
CA HIS A 464 -1.29 75.43 -26.54
C HIS A 464 -2.20 75.45 -27.78
N GLY A 465 -2.27 74.35 -28.54
CA GLY A 465 -3.17 74.22 -29.69
C GLY A 465 -4.67 74.29 -29.37
N PHE A 466 -5.06 74.11 -28.11
CA PHE A 466 -6.43 74.35 -27.64
C PHE A 466 -6.67 75.84 -27.31
N MET A 467 -5.76 76.46 -26.55
CA MET A 467 -5.82 77.90 -26.23
C MET A 467 -5.81 78.77 -27.49
N ASP A 468 -5.01 78.39 -28.50
CA ASP A 468 -4.95 79.09 -29.79
C ASP A 468 -6.28 79.01 -30.57
N ARG A 469 -7.05 77.91 -30.41
CA ARG A 469 -8.38 77.75 -31.01
C ARG A 469 -9.44 78.58 -30.31
N GLU A 470 -9.43 78.63 -28.97
CA GLU A 470 -10.34 79.52 -28.23
C GLU A 470 -10.04 81.00 -28.54
N ALA A 471 -8.75 81.37 -28.63
CA ALA A 471 -8.33 82.71 -29.03
C ALA A 471 -8.75 83.07 -30.48
N ALA A 472 -8.76 82.11 -31.40
CA ALA A 472 -9.28 82.29 -32.75
C ALA A 472 -10.81 82.50 -32.74
N GLN A 473 -11.57 81.64 -32.05
CA GLN A 473 -13.03 81.76 -31.97
C GLN A 473 -13.49 83.08 -31.32
N GLN A 474 -12.77 83.57 -30.29
CA GLN A 474 -13.06 84.89 -29.71
C GLN A 474 -12.80 86.03 -30.72
N ARG A 475 -11.75 85.95 -31.54
CA ARG A 475 -11.48 86.95 -32.59
C ARG A 475 -12.54 86.92 -33.70
N GLU A 476 -13.01 85.75 -34.10
CA GLU A 476 -14.10 85.59 -35.07
C GLU A 476 -15.44 86.13 -34.54
N LEU A 477 -15.77 85.89 -33.27
CA LEU A 477 -16.96 86.45 -32.62
C LEU A 477 -16.89 87.99 -32.55
N ILE A 478 -15.71 88.57 -32.27
CA ILE A 478 -15.49 90.03 -32.29
C ILE A 478 -15.59 90.59 -33.72
N ALA A 479 -15.16 89.86 -34.73
CA ALA A 479 -15.29 90.25 -36.13
C ALA A 479 -16.76 90.21 -36.60
N ALA A 480 -17.49 89.14 -36.29
CA ALA A 480 -18.92 89.00 -36.60
C ALA A 480 -19.77 90.10 -35.92
N ALA A 481 -19.47 90.41 -34.66
CA ALA A 481 -20.14 91.50 -33.93
C ALA A 481 -19.91 92.89 -34.56
N ARG A 482 -18.83 93.09 -35.33
CA ARG A 482 -18.54 94.33 -36.06
C ARG A 482 -19.14 94.39 -37.47
N SER A 483 -19.50 93.25 -38.06
CA SER A 483 -20.01 93.16 -39.44
C SER A 483 -21.52 92.91 -39.55
N GLY A 484 -22.22 92.72 -38.43
CA GLY A 484 -23.69 92.56 -38.39
C GLY A 484 -24.22 91.21 -38.90
N ALA A 485 -23.35 90.34 -39.40
CA ALA A 485 -23.71 88.99 -39.83
C ALA A 485 -23.86 88.05 -38.62
N LYS A 486 -24.92 87.22 -38.61
CA LYS A 486 -25.06 86.17 -37.59
C LYS A 486 -24.03 85.06 -37.83
N ALA A 487 -23.10 84.91 -36.89
CA ALA A 487 -22.14 83.80 -36.90
C ALA A 487 -22.85 82.45 -36.79
N CYS A 488 -22.77 81.63 -37.84
CA CYS A 488 -23.22 80.24 -37.79
C CYS A 488 -22.18 79.40 -37.06
N VAL A 489 -22.42 79.12 -35.78
CA VAL A 489 -21.58 78.20 -34.98
C VAL A 489 -21.79 76.78 -35.48
N LEU A 490 -21.01 76.38 -36.49
CA LEU A 490 -20.88 75.00 -36.92
C LEU A 490 -20.17 74.19 -35.83
N ARG A 491 -20.96 73.61 -34.92
CA ARG A 491 -20.50 72.45 -34.15
C ARG A 491 -20.31 71.29 -35.13
N SER A 492 -19.06 70.97 -35.44
CA SER A 492 -18.66 69.66 -35.94
C SER A 492 -18.40 68.73 -34.76
N ASP A 493 -18.97 67.54 -34.80
CA ASP A 493 -18.91 66.59 -33.68
C ASP A 493 -17.52 65.98 -33.50
N LEU A 494 -17.18 65.69 -32.24
CA LEU A 494 -15.96 64.97 -31.88
C LEU A 494 -16.05 63.49 -32.27
N ARG A 495 -14.93 62.97 -32.75
CA ARG A 495 -14.46 61.62 -32.43
C ARG A 495 -13.11 61.72 -31.73
#